data_AF-A0A7V3P9B5-F1
#
_entry.id   AF-A0A7V3P9B5-F1
#
_cell.length_a   1.000
_cell.length_b   1.000
_cell.length_c   1.000
_cell.angle_alpha   90.00
_cell.angle_beta   90.00
_cell.angle_gamma   90.00
#
_symmetry.space_group_name_H-M   'P 1'
#
loop_
_entity.id
_entity.type
_entity.pdbx_description
1 polymer ?
#
loop_
_entity_poly.entity_id
_entity_poly.type
_entity_poly.pdbx_seq_one_letter_code
_entity_poly.pdbx_strand_id
1 'polypeptide(L)'
;MTLRYRVFLHSYLGFNSNSTLFYGEKDAVLIDASQLLSDSHVMAAEIIRMRKNLTHIYVSHFHPDHHFGLYVLKHAFPNAKIIALPTTVKDIAFTSSDKVELWAIDRFGKDDIPKQTTIPMPIREPRIELEGEEIVFSDGWEGDSVDNTVVWVPSLRVVCATDVAFHDCHLWPIESNVERRKKWRESITKLLDFDPRIIIPGHHDEAKLKILEEVQEDKTRSYTDCVDWSIKYLDVYDEVYQTAKNGPEFLELMNKYYGHVKAEDFAVHWLARLLFPRTCPDWVTPLPGEPGKIFLNPDGGFDGDPPKE
;
A
#
# COMPACT_ATOMS: atom_id res chain seq x y z
N MET A 1 -13.61 -13.23 21.80
CA MET A 1 -14.57 -13.67 20.73
C MET A 1 -13.73 -14.01 19.51
N THR A 2 -14.18 -14.81 18.53
CA THR A 2 -13.31 -15.04 17.35
C THR A 2 -13.46 -13.84 16.41
N LEU A 3 -12.41 -13.01 16.31
CA LEU A 3 -12.35 -11.96 15.29
C LEU A 3 -12.40 -12.57 13.89
N ARG A 4 -12.75 -11.74 12.92
CA ARG A 4 -12.66 -12.04 11.49
C ARG A 4 -12.06 -10.84 10.78
N TYR A 5 -11.64 -11.04 9.54
CA TYR A 5 -11.23 -9.96 8.67
C TYR A 5 -12.01 -9.97 7.35
N ARG A 6 -12.01 -8.83 6.68
CA ARG A 6 -12.46 -8.69 5.30
C ARG A 6 -11.51 -7.78 4.57
N VAL A 7 -11.04 -8.19 3.40
CA VAL A 7 -10.23 -7.36 2.53
C VAL A 7 -11.13 -6.71 1.49
N PHE A 8 -10.99 -5.41 1.32
CA PHE A 8 -11.58 -4.64 0.24
C PHE A 8 -10.49 -4.37 -0.79
N LEU A 9 -10.63 -4.98 -1.97
CA LEU A 9 -9.75 -4.74 -3.10
C LEU A 9 -10.28 -3.53 -3.88
N HIS A 10 -9.44 -2.51 -4.05
CA HIS A 10 -9.80 -1.29 -4.78
C HIS A 10 -9.67 -1.48 -6.29
N SER A 11 -10.21 -0.53 -7.05
CA SER A 11 -10.18 -0.59 -8.50
C SER A 11 -8.76 -0.59 -9.08
N TYR A 12 -8.63 -0.94 -10.37
CA TYR A 12 -7.37 -0.82 -11.10
C TYR A 12 -6.76 0.58 -11.03
N LEU A 13 -7.60 1.62 -11.07
CA LEU A 13 -7.15 3.01 -10.94
C LEU A 13 -6.85 3.41 -9.50
N GLY A 14 -7.43 2.71 -8.52
CA GLY A 14 -7.03 2.69 -7.11
C GLY A 14 -5.90 1.69 -6.82
N PHE A 15 -5.10 1.36 -7.83
CA PHE A 15 -3.86 0.55 -7.74
C PHE A 15 -4.04 -0.88 -7.28
N ASN A 16 -5.26 -1.42 -7.28
CA ASN A 16 -5.53 -2.72 -6.66
C ASN A 16 -4.99 -2.80 -5.21
N SER A 17 -4.93 -1.65 -4.52
CA SER A 17 -4.55 -1.60 -3.12
C SER A 17 -5.69 -2.11 -2.24
N ASN A 18 -5.35 -2.43 -0.99
CA ASN A 18 -6.25 -3.11 -0.08
C ASN A 18 -6.55 -2.28 1.16
N SER A 19 -7.83 -2.23 1.55
CA SER A 19 -8.21 -1.94 2.93
C SER A 19 -8.59 -3.22 3.65
N THR A 20 -8.18 -3.39 4.91
CA THR A 20 -8.52 -4.58 5.70
C THR A 20 -9.38 -4.21 6.90
N LEU A 21 -10.61 -4.73 6.95
CA LEU A 21 -11.51 -4.57 8.08
C LEU A 21 -11.40 -5.77 9.02
N PHE A 22 -10.91 -5.56 10.24
CA PHE A 22 -11.03 -6.51 11.33
C PHE A 22 -12.33 -6.26 12.09
N TYR A 23 -13.09 -7.31 12.38
CA TYR A 23 -14.39 -7.16 13.05
C TYR A 23 -14.71 -8.34 13.97
N GLY A 24 -15.46 -8.03 15.03
CA GLY A 24 -16.02 -9.01 15.96
C GLY A 24 -17.55 -9.11 15.83
N GLU A 25 -18.22 -9.34 16.95
CA GLU A 25 -19.69 -9.44 17.02
C GLU A 25 -20.36 -8.07 16.77
N LYS A 26 -19.83 -7.00 17.34
CA LYS A 26 -20.41 -5.66 17.38
C LYS A 26 -19.51 -4.63 16.72
N ASP A 27 -18.22 -4.65 17.05
CA ASP A 27 -17.28 -3.60 16.67
C ASP A 27 -16.40 -4.01 15.48
N ALA A 28 -15.84 -3.00 14.80
CA ALA A 28 -14.88 -3.17 13.73
C ALA A 28 -13.78 -2.09 13.75
N VAL A 29 -12.65 -2.41 13.15
CA VAL A 29 -11.49 -1.55 12.89
C VAL A 29 -11.09 -1.71 11.43
N LEU A 30 -10.96 -0.60 10.71
CA LEU A 30 -10.47 -0.60 9.34
C LEU A 30 -8.98 -0.22 9.32
N ILE A 31 -8.18 -0.97 8.57
CA ILE A 31 -6.80 -0.61 8.21
C ILE A 31 -6.83 -0.07 6.78
N ASP A 32 -6.35 1.15 6.64
CA ASP A 32 -6.24 1.95 5.42
C ASP A 32 -7.56 2.31 4.74
N ALA A 33 -7.52 3.39 3.97
CA ALA A 33 -8.58 3.85 3.10
C ALA A 33 -8.28 3.45 1.64
N SER A 34 -8.64 4.30 0.68
CA SER A 34 -8.38 4.09 -0.75
C SER A 34 -7.80 5.35 -1.39
N GLN A 35 -7.22 5.23 -2.58
CA GLN A 35 -6.78 6.37 -3.41
C GLN A 35 -7.99 7.19 -3.86
N LEU A 36 -8.96 6.50 -4.44
CA LEU A 36 -10.10 7.11 -5.10
C LEU A 36 -11.27 7.26 -4.15
N LEU A 37 -11.98 8.38 -4.23
CA LEU A 37 -13.17 8.64 -3.45
C LEU A 37 -14.30 7.67 -3.84
N SER A 38 -14.39 7.32 -5.12
CA SER A 38 -15.33 6.32 -5.65
C SER A 38 -15.16 4.94 -5.01
N ASP A 39 -13.94 4.44 -4.89
CA ASP A 39 -13.61 3.18 -4.19
C ASP A 39 -14.02 3.26 -2.71
N SER A 40 -13.74 4.38 -2.04
CA SER A 40 -14.19 4.60 -0.67
C SER A 40 -15.70 4.65 -0.49
N HIS A 41 -16.45 5.16 -1.47
CA HIS A 41 -17.91 5.13 -1.43
C HIS A 41 -18.46 3.70 -1.52
N VAL A 42 -17.87 2.85 -2.37
CA VAL A 42 -18.22 1.42 -2.45
C VAL A 42 -17.92 0.74 -1.11
N MET A 43 -16.70 0.90 -0.60
CA MET A 43 -16.30 0.32 0.69
C MET A 43 -17.20 0.79 1.84
N ALA A 44 -17.52 2.08 1.93
CA ALA A 44 -18.41 2.61 2.97
C ALA A 44 -19.80 1.97 2.94
N ALA A 45 -20.38 1.81 1.74
CA ALA A 45 -21.68 1.16 1.59
C ALA A 45 -21.66 -0.30 2.06
N GLU A 46 -20.58 -1.01 1.80
CA GLU A 46 -20.40 -2.39 2.26
C GLU A 46 -20.24 -2.50 3.77
N ILE A 47 -19.40 -1.67 4.38
CA ILE A 47 -19.21 -1.63 5.84
C ILE A 47 -20.54 -1.30 6.55
N ILE A 48 -21.33 -0.34 6.04
CA ILE A 48 -22.65 0.00 6.59
C ILE A 48 -23.59 -1.23 6.58
N ARG A 49 -23.55 -2.05 5.53
CA ARG A 49 -24.38 -3.26 5.42
C ARG A 49 -23.98 -4.35 6.41
N MET A 50 -22.74 -4.37 6.88
CA MET A 50 -22.28 -5.31 7.90
C MET A 50 -22.87 -5.02 9.30
N ARG A 51 -23.45 -3.83 9.50
CA ARG A 51 -24.08 -3.40 10.77
C ARG A 51 -23.14 -3.50 11.99
N LYS A 52 -21.84 -3.33 11.75
CA LYS A 52 -20.82 -3.20 12.80
C LYS A 52 -20.64 -1.73 13.17
N ASN A 53 -20.24 -1.49 14.41
CA ASN A 53 -19.79 -0.19 14.86
C ASN A 53 -18.31 -0.02 14.50
N LEU A 54 -18.03 0.80 13.47
CA LEU A 54 -16.66 1.12 13.10
C LEU A 54 -16.07 2.06 14.16
N THR A 55 -15.18 1.53 14.99
CA THR A 55 -14.61 2.26 16.13
C THR A 55 -13.38 3.06 15.74
N HIS A 56 -12.56 2.51 14.85
CA HIS A 56 -11.30 3.09 14.42
C HIS A 56 -11.07 2.87 12.93
N ILE A 57 -10.37 3.83 12.30
CA ILE A 57 -9.75 3.70 10.99
C ILE A 57 -8.27 4.02 11.20
N TYR A 58 -7.40 3.03 10.98
CA TYR A 58 -5.96 3.16 11.12
C TYR A 58 -5.33 3.42 9.76
N VAL A 59 -4.38 4.36 9.66
CA VAL A 59 -3.60 4.60 8.44
C VAL A 59 -2.17 4.10 8.64
N SER A 60 -1.69 3.30 7.69
CA SER A 60 -0.41 2.59 7.76
C SER A 60 0.79 3.47 7.45
N HIS A 61 0.71 4.30 6.41
CA HIS A 61 1.79 5.18 5.99
C HIS A 61 1.29 6.34 5.11
N PHE A 62 2.20 7.14 4.58
CA PHE A 62 1.88 8.43 3.96
C PHE A 62 1.43 8.37 2.48
N HIS A 63 1.46 7.20 1.85
CA HIS A 63 1.01 7.08 0.48
C HIS A 63 -0.50 7.27 0.35
N PRO A 64 -0.96 7.96 -0.70
CA PRO A 64 -2.31 8.49 -0.72
C PRO A 64 -3.40 7.43 -0.85
N ASP A 65 -3.08 6.27 -1.37
CA ASP A 65 -4.02 5.17 -1.48
C ASP A 65 -4.39 4.52 -0.14
N HIS A 66 -3.69 4.90 0.93
CA HIS A 66 -3.99 4.50 2.30
C HIS A 66 -4.81 5.54 3.07
N HIS A 67 -4.94 6.79 2.59
CA HIS A 67 -5.57 7.87 3.38
C HIS A 67 -6.46 8.86 2.63
N PHE A 68 -6.42 8.95 1.30
CA PHE A 68 -7.25 9.89 0.54
C PHE A 68 -8.75 9.65 0.75
N GLY A 69 -9.13 8.38 0.76
CA GLY A 69 -10.48 7.90 1.03
C GLY A 69 -11.05 8.28 2.39
N LEU A 70 -10.21 8.69 3.36
CA LEU A 70 -10.68 9.19 4.66
C LEU A 70 -11.65 10.35 4.52
N TYR A 71 -11.55 11.14 3.44
CA TYR A 71 -12.52 12.17 3.14
C TYR A 71 -13.96 11.63 3.12
N VAL A 72 -14.20 10.49 2.46
CA VAL A 72 -15.51 9.83 2.42
C VAL A 72 -15.81 9.16 3.76
N LEU A 73 -14.86 8.39 4.29
CA LEU A 73 -15.08 7.55 5.47
C LEU A 73 -15.38 8.36 6.73
N LYS A 74 -14.77 9.55 6.89
CA LYS A 74 -15.07 10.46 8.01
C LYS A 74 -16.53 10.93 8.02
N HIS A 75 -17.13 11.10 6.84
CA HIS A 75 -18.55 11.49 6.73
C HIS A 75 -19.48 10.29 6.93
N ALA A 76 -19.10 9.11 6.42
CA ALA A 76 -19.89 7.89 6.59
C ALA A 76 -19.88 7.35 8.03
N PHE A 77 -18.76 7.52 8.74
CA PHE A 77 -18.52 7.01 10.09
C PHE A 77 -18.00 8.11 11.02
N PRO A 78 -18.79 9.14 11.35
CA PRO A 78 -18.33 10.31 12.09
C PRO A 78 -17.87 10.02 13.53
N ASN A 79 -18.24 8.86 14.07
CA ASN A 79 -17.82 8.42 15.40
C ASN A 79 -16.54 7.57 15.39
N ALA A 80 -16.08 7.11 14.22
CA ALA A 80 -14.85 6.34 14.11
C ALA A 80 -13.64 7.25 14.34
N LYS A 81 -12.72 6.82 15.19
CA LYS A 81 -11.46 7.54 15.40
C LYS A 81 -10.50 7.23 14.26
N ILE A 82 -10.13 8.25 13.51
CA ILE A 82 -9.08 8.15 12.48
C ILE A 82 -7.73 8.30 13.19
N ILE A 83 -6.90 7.27 13.15
CA ILE A 83 -5.68 7.16 13.94
C ILE A 83 -4.49 6.67 13.12
N ALA A 84 -3.28 6.98 13.55
CA ALA A 84 -2.04 6.42 13.00
C ALA A 84 -0.91 6.51 14.04
N LEU A 85 0.24 5.88 13.78
CA LEU A 85 1.44 6.10 14.56
C LEU A 85 1.93 7.56 14.45
N PRO A 86 2.60 8.11 15.47
CA PRO A 86 3.05 9.51 15.44
C PRO A 86 3.95 9.87 14.25
N THR A 87 4.81 8.94 13.81
CA THR A 87 5.65 9.04 12.60
C THR A 87 4.79 9.20 11.36
N THR A 88 3.86 8.27 11.13
CA THR A 88 2.89 8.35 10.02
C THR A 88 2.10 9.65 10.01
N VAL A 89 1.65 10.16 11.18
CA VAL A 89 0.95 11.46 11.26
C VAL A 89 1.86 12.62 10.84
N LYS A 90 3.11 12.63 11.29
CA LYS A 90 4.11 13.64 10.89
C LYS A 90 4.28 13.60 9.36
N ASP A 91 4.42 12.42 8.80
CA ASP A 91 4.73 12.23 7.38
C ASP A 91 3.56 12.64 6.49
N ILE A 92 2.34 12.20 6.81
CA ILE A 92 1.12 12.63 6.11
C ILE A 92 0.97 14.15 6.19
N ALA A 93 1.21 14.76 7.36
CA ALA A 93 1.12 16.21 7.50
C ALA A 93 2.14 16.92 6.59
N PHE A 94 3.38 16.41 6.54
CA PHE A 94 4.45 16.95 5.70
C PHE A 94 4.14 16.83 4.21
N THR A 95 3.69 15.66 3.75
CA THR A 95 3.50 15.38 2.32
C THR A 95 2.10 15.75 1.79
N SER A 96 1.19 16.23 2.65
CA SER A 96 -0.25 16.37 2.33
C SER A 96 -0.54 17.17 1.06
N SER A 97 -0.02 18.40 0.95
CA SER A 97 -0.26 19.26 -0.21
C SER A 97 0.38 18.70 -1.47
N ASP A 98 1.65 18.27 -1.37
CA ASP A 98 2.42 17.76 -2.51
C ASP A 98 1.78 16.49 -3.08
N LYS A 99 1.31 15.56 -2.23
CA LYS A 99 0.62 14.35 -2.70
C LYS A 99 -0.72 14.68 -3.36
N VAL A 100 -1.49 15.65 -2.85
CA VAL A 100 -2.75 16.07 -3.52
C VAL A 100 -2.46 16.66 -4.90
N GLU A 101 -1.44 17.52 -5.03
CA GLU A 101 -1.07 18.10 -6.33
C GLU A 101 -0.52 17.04 -7.29
N LEU A 102 0.42 16.21 -6.83
CA LEU A 102 1.07 15.15 -7.61
C LEU A 102 0.07 14.18 -8.21
N TRP A 103 -0.94 13.80 -7.42
CA TRP A 103 -1.92 12.78 -7.81
C TRP A 103 -3.19 13.38 -8.41
N ALA A 104 -3.30 14.70 -8.58
CA ALA A 104 -4.39 15.35 -9.32
C ALA A 104 -4.23 15.22 -10.85
N ILE A 105 -3.92 14.03 -11.33
CA ILE A 105 -3.70 13.73 -12.75
C ILE A 105 -4.98 13.25 -13.44
N ASP A 106 -5.12 13.55 -14.73
CA ASP A 106 -6.31 13.20 -15.53
C ASP A 106 -6.64 11.70 -15.52
N ARG A 107 -5.66 10.84 -15.23
CA ARG A 107 -5.82 9.38 -15.16
C ARG A 107 -6.91 8.94 -14.17
N PHE A 108 -7.08 9.63 -13.03
CA PHE A 108 -8.09 9.24 -12.04
C PHE A 108 -9.48 9.81 -12.32
N GLY A 109 -9.60 10.64 -13.35
CA GLY A 109 -10.82 11.39 -13.60
C GLY A 109 -10.94 12.60 -12.68
N LYS A 110 -11.87 13.47 -13.07
CA LYS A 110 -12.06 14.76 -12.41
C LYS A 110 -12.73 14.56 -11.05
N ASP A 111 -12.16 15.16 -10.01
CA ASP A 111 -12.70 15.21 -8.64
C ASP A 111 -12.81 13.84 -7.93
N ASP A 112 -12.12 12.78 -8.39
CA ASP A 112 -12.13 11.44 -7.73
C ASP A 112 -10.99 11.24 -6.71
N ILE A 113 -10.25 12.30 -6.39
CA ILE A 113 -9.33 12.38 -5.25
C ILE A 113 -9.75 13.55 -4.33
N PRO A 114 -9.39 13.56 -3.03
CA PRO A 114 -9.76 14.66 -2.15
C PRO A 114 -9.01 15.95 -2.49
N LYS A 115 -9.65 17.09 -2.21
CA LYS A 115 -9.02 18.42 -2.35
C LYS A 115 -8.06 18.76 -1.20
N GLN A 116 -8.14 18.00 -0.11
CA GLN A 116 -7.29 18.13 1.06
C GLN A 116 -7.24 16.80 1.81
N THR A 117 -6.06 16.43 2.28
CA THR A 117 -5.86 15.25 3.12
C THR A 117 -6.53 15.40 4.49
N THR A 118 -7.13 14.32 4.98
CA THR A 118 -7.55 14.22 6.38
C THR A 118 -6.38 13.69 7.21
N ILE A 119 -5.87 14.49 8.14
CA ILE A 119 -4.75 14.09 9.01
C ILE A 119 -5.26 13.19 10.15
N PRO A 120 -4.73 11.97 10.33
CA PRO A 120 -5.08 11.09 11.46
C PRO A 120 -4.63 11.66 12.81
N MET A 121 -5.24 11.17 13.89
CA MET A 121 -4.77 11.46 15.25
C MET A 121 -3.63 10.52 15.66
N PRO A 122 -2.57 11.01 16.32
CA PRO A 122 -1.49 10.15 16.76
C PRO A 122 -1.94 9.27 17.93
N ILE A 123 -1.68 7.97 17.85
CA ILE A 123 -1.88 7.04 18.97
C ILE A 123 -0.75 7.15 19.98
N ARG A 124 -1.07 6.87 21.25
CA ARG A 124 -0.08 6.87 22.35
C ARG A 124 0.61 5.53 22.49
N GLU A 125 -0.17 4.47 22.37
CA GLU A 125 0.32 3.10 22.43
C GLU A 125 0.15 2.48 21.03
N PRO A 126 1.12 1.70 20.55
CA PRO A 126 1.10 1.09 19.23
C PRO A 126 0.17 -0.14 19.19
N ARG A 127 -1.01 -0.03 19.81
CA ARG A 127 -2.02 -1.07 19.87
C ARG A 127 -3.40 -0.50 20.15
N ILE A 128 -4.43 -1.23 19.74
CA ILE A 128 -5.81 -1.02 20.19
C ILE A 128 -6.45 -2.38 20.51
N GLU A 129 -7.57 -2.34 21.22
CA GLU A 129 -8.37 -3.51 21.52
C GLU A 129 -9.62 -3.54 20.63
N LEU A 130 -9.95 -4.71 20.10
CA LEU A 130 -11.21 -5.03 19.44
C LEU A 130 -11.85 -6.23 20.14
N GLU A 131 -12.88 -5.96 20.93
CA GLU A 131 -13.66 -6.99 21.67
C GLU A 131 -12.81 -7.95 22.52
N GLY A 132 -11.84 -7.40 23.26
CA GLY A 132 -10.94 -8.16 24.13
C GLY A 132 -9.73 -8.77 23.43
N GLU A 133 -9.57 -8.60 22.12
CA GLU A 133 -8.42 -9.05 21.35
C GLU A 133 -7.57 -7.86 20.89
N GLU A 134 -6.24 -8.01 20.89
CA GLU A 134 -5.33 -6.93 20.48
C GLU A 134 -5.15 -6.83 18.96
N ILE A 135 -5.03 -5.59 18.47
CA ILE A 135 -4.48 -5.24 17.17
C ILE A 135 -3.24 -4.40 17.44
N VAL A 136 -2.07 -4.86 16.99
CA VAL A 136 -0.77 -4.26 17.25
C VAL A 136 -0.23 -3.61 15.99
N PHE A 137 0.33 -2.41 16.10
CA PHE A 137 0.91 -1.64 15.02
C PHE A 137 2.42 -1.57 15.22
N SER A 138 3.22 -1.94 14.22
CA SER A 138 4.68 -1.84 14.31
C SER A 138 5.19 -0.86 13.28
N ASP A 139 5.98 0.10 13.75
CA ASP A 139 6.58 1.18 12.95
C ASP A 139 7.89 0.76 12.26
N GLY A 140 8.37 1.60 11.35
CA GLY A 140 9.75 1.59 10.83
C GLY A 140 10.08 0.43 9.88
N TRP A 141 9.07 -0.13 9.23
CA TRP A 141 9.29 -1.16 8.21
C TRP A 141 9.69 -0.51 6.89
N GLU A 142 10.64 -1.12 6.19
CA GLU A 142 11.04 -0.69 4.86
C GLU A 142 10.11 -1.36 3.83
N GLY A 143 9.50 -0.56 2.98
CA GLY A 143 8.55 -0.98 1.95
C GLY A 143 8.77 -0.23 0.62
N ASP A 144 7.68 -0.01 -0.09
CA ASP A 144 7.55 0.99 -1.15
C ASP A 144 8.10 2.38 -0.74
N SER A 145 8.01 2.68 0.55
CA SER A 145 8.39 3.92 1.21
C SER A 145 8.97 3.64 2.60
N VAL A 146 9.54 4.68 3.22
CA VAL A 146 10.03 4.60 4.60
C VAL A 146 8.85 4.58 5.57
N ASP A 147 9.10 4.09 6.79
CA ASP A 147 8.17 4.19 7.93
C ASP A 147 6.78 3.57 7.65
N ASN A 148 6.78 2.44 6.93
CA ASN A 148 5.59 1.61 6.79
C ASN A 148 5.17 1.00 8.14
N THR A 149 3.85 0.88 8.36
CA THR A 149 3.30 0.13 9.50
C THR A 149 2.99 -1.31 9.10
N VAL A 150 3.53 -2.30 9.83
CA VAL A 150 2.97 -3.66 9.82
C VAL A 150 1.92 -3.82 10.92
N VAL A 151 0.75 -4.36 10.57
CA VAL A 151 -0.33 -4.63 11.54
C VAL A 151 -0.34 -6.12 11.89
N TRP A 152 -0.33 -6.43 13.18
CA TRP A 152 -0.39 -7.81 13.69
C TRP A 152 -1.63 -8.03 14.53
N VAL A 153 -2.39 -9.10 14.22
CA VAL A 153 -3.56 -9.54 14.98
C VAL A 153 -3.28 -10.95 15.53
N PRO A 154 -2.74 -11.07 16.77
CA PRO A 154 -2.28 -12.34 17.33
C PRO A 154 -3.36 -13.42 17.37
N SER A 155 -4.59 -13.05 17.74
CA SER A 155 -5.72 -13.97 17.90
C SER A 155 -6.13 -14.65 16.58
N LEU A 156 -5.78 -14.05 15.44
CA LEU A 156 -6.00 -14.60 14.10
C LEU A 156 -4.74 -15.21 13.48
N ARG A 157 -3.57 -14.91 14.06
CA ARG A 157 -2.27 -15.08 13.42
C ARG A 157 -2.23 -14.45 12.01
N VAL A 158 -2.76 -13.23 11.89
CA VAL A 158 -2.83 -12.47 10.63
C VAL A 158 -1.92 -11.25 10.71
N VAL A 159 -1.05 -11.11 9.73
CA VAL A 159 -0.28 -9.89 9.46
C VAL A 159 -0.92 -9.15 8.29
N CYS A 160 -1.17 -7.85 8.41
CA CYS A 160 -1.30 -6.96 7.24
C CYS A 160 0.08 -6.40 6.96
N ALA A 161 0.65 -6.77 5.82
CA ALA A 161 1.97 -6.32 5.42
C ALA A 161 1.96 -4.86 4.96
N THR A 162 0.79 -4.32 4.59
CA THR A 162 0.68 -3.02 3.90
C THR A 162 1.66 -3.05 2.72
N ASP A 163 2.45 -2.00 2.50
CA ASP A 163 3.33 -1.92 1.35
C ASP A 163 4.75 -2.40 1.66
N VAL A 164 4.87 -3.28 2.65
CA VAL A 164 6.05 -4.12 2.84
C VAL A 164 6.02 -5.31 1.88
N ALA A 165 4.86 -5.92 1.64
CA ALA A 165 4.74 -7.08 0.74
C ALA A 165 3.51 -7.00 -0.18
N PHE A 166 3.69 -7.47 -1.41
CA PHE A 166 2.78 -7.40 -2.54
C PHE A 166 2.56 -8.80 -3.13
N HIS A 167 1.52 -8.99 -3.95
CA HIS A 167 1.39 -10.21 -4.76
C HIS A 167 0.62 -9.94 -6.05
N ASP A 168 1.25 -10.18 -7.20
CA ASP A 168 0.61 -9.99 -8.52
C ASP A 168 0.26 -8.51 -8.80
N CYS A 169 1.10 -7.62 -8.27
CA CYS A 169 1.09 -6.17 -8.48
C CYS A 169 2.53 -5.69 -8.72
N HIS A 170 2.76 -4.77 -9.65
CA HIS A 170 4.08 -4.17 -9.79
C HIS A 170 4.45 -3.44 -8.50
N LEU A 171 5.54 -3.83 -7.84
CA LEU A 171 6.04 -3.07 -6.68
C LEU A 171 6.39 -1.64 -7.10
N TRP A 172 6.44 -0.75 -6.10
CA TRP A 172 6.82 0.64 -6.21
C TRP A 172 8.28 0.92 -5.73
N PRO A 173 9.33 0.52 -6.47
CA PRO A 173 10.71 0.84 -6.08
C PRO A 173 11.11 2.29 -6.41
N ILE A 174 10.19 3.13 -6.93
CA ILE A 174 10.45 4.53 -7.32
C ILE A 174 11.01 5.33 -6.15
N GLU A 175 10.50 5.09 -4.94
CA GLU A 175 10.96 5.73 -3.71
C GLU A 175 11.99 4.86 -2.97
N SER A 176 12.81 4.07 -3.68
CA SER A 176 13.87 3.25 -3.07
C SER A 176 15.16 3.22 -3.90
N ASN A 177 16.31 3.25 -3.22
CA ASN A 177 17.61 2.99 -3.82
C ASN A 177 18.09 1.56 -3.50
N VAL A 178 19.21 1.17 -4.08
CA VAL A 178 19.83 -0.16 -3.86
C VAL A 178 19.98 -0.53 -2.37
N GLU A 179 20.39 0.40 -1.50
CA GLU A 179 20.56 0.10 -0.07
C GLU A 179 19.23 -0.05 0.66
N ARG A 180 18.23 0.78 0.33
CA ARG A 180 16.87 0.63 0.87
C ARG A 180 16.23 -0.68 0.39
N ARG A 181 16.42 -1.10 -0.86
CA ARG A 181 15.90 -2.39 -1.35
C ARG A 181 16.54 -3.61 -0.68
N LYS A 182 17.74 -3.51 -0.12
CA LYS A 182 18.28 -4.57 0.77
C LYS A 182 17.49 -4.63 2.08
N LYS A 183 17.27 -3.47 2.72
CA LYS A 183 16.46 -3.37 3.94
C LYS A 183 14.99 -3.77 3.71
N TRP A 184 14.46 -3.52 2.52
CA TRP A 184 13.10 -3.92 2.15
C TRP A 184 12.98 -5.44 2.14
N ARG A 185 13.93 -6.16 1.51
CA ARG A 185 13.97 -7.63 1.58
C ARG A 185 14.09 -8.17 3.00
N GLU A 186 14.89 -7.52 3.85
CA GLU A 186 14.96 -7.87 5.27
C GLU A 186 13.61 -7.67 5.97
N SER A 187 12.92 -6.56 5.69
CA SER A 187 11.58 -6.27 6.22
C SER A 187 10.55 -7.28 5.75
N ILE A 188 10.54 -7.64 4.45
CA ILE A 188 9.67 -8.69 3.91
C ILE A 188 9.91 -10.03 4.63
N THR A 189 11.17 -10.41 4.84
CA THR A 189 11.52 -11.67 5.51
C THR A 189 11.09 -11.68 6.98
N LYS A 190 11.27 -10.54 7.68
CA LYS A 190 10.87 -10.37 9.09
C LYS A 190 9.37 -10.50 9.33
N LEU A 191 8.52 -10.40 8.29
CA LEU A 191 7.09 -10.70 8.42
C LEU A 191 6.82 -12.13 8.93
N LEU A 192 7.73 -13.07 8.65
CA LEU A 192 7.62 -14.46 9.09
C LEU A 192 7.93 -14.63 10.59
N ASP A 193 8.63 -13.68 11.22
CA ASP A 193 8.98 -13.75 12.65
C ASP A 193 7.76 -13.66 13.57
N PHE A 194 6.62 -13.17 13.05
CA PHE A 194 5.33 -13.19 13.74
C PHE A 194 4.70 -14.59 13.85
N ASP A 195 5.31 -15.62 13.24
CA ASP A 195 4.68 -16.94 13.01
C ASP A 195 3.26 -16.80 12.41
N PRO A 196 3.10 -16.04 11.30
CA PRO A 196 1.78 -15.77 10.74
C PRO A 196 1.20 -17.03 10.09
N ARG A 197 -0.11 -17.20 10.23
CA ARG A 197 -0.87 -18.12 9.39
C ARG A 197 -1.20 -17.47 8.05
N ILE A 198 -1.46 -16.16 8.06
CA ILE A 198 -1.85 -15.38 6.88
C ILE A 198 -1.07 -14.07 6.89
N ILE A 199 -0.50 -13.70 5.74
CA ILE A 199 0.01 -12.37 5.45
C ILE A 199 -0.85 -11.77 4.34
N ILE A 200 -1.55 -10.68 4.63
CA ILE A 200 -2.34 -9.92 3.65
C ILE A 200 -1.39 -8.89 3.01
N PRO A 201 -1.10 -8.98 1.70
CA PRO A 201 -0.27 -7.99 1.01
C PRO A 201 -1.02 -6.67 0.84
N GLY A 202 -0.29 -5.56 0.69
CA GLY A 202 -0.86 -4.23 0.45
C GLY A 202 -1.64 -4.16 -0.85
N HIS A 203 -1.15 -4.84 -1.89
CA HIS A 203 -1.77 -4.89 -3.22
C HIS A 203 -1.80 -6.31 -3.75
N HIS A 204 -2.92 -6.67 -4.37
CA HIS A 204 -3.04 -7.96 -5.04
C HIS A 204 -4.14 -8.03 -6.11
N ASP A 205 -4.15 -9.11 -6.88
CA ASP A 205 -5.22 -9.39 -7.83
C ASP A 205 -6.47 -10.05 -7.19
N GLU A 206 -7.53 -10.17 -7.98
CA GLU A 206 -8.79 -10.82 -7.57
C GLU A 206 -8.62 -12.31 -7.20
N ALA A 207 -7.63 -12.99 -7.79
CA ALA A 207 -7.37 -14.38 -7.44
C ALA A 207 -6.83 -14.49 -6.01
N LYS A 208 -5.95 -13.57 -5.56
CA LYS A 208 -5.47 -13.58 -4.17
C LYS A 208 -6.55 -13.19 -3.18
N LEU A 209 -7.45 -12.27 -3.53
CA LEU A 209 -8.60 -11.95 -2.68
C LEU A 209 -9.39 -13.22 -2.30
N LYS A 210 -9.70 -14.07 -3.30
CA LYS A 210 -10.40 -15.34 -3.08
C LYS A 210 -9.60 -16.31 -2.20
N ILE A 211 -8.27 -16.38 -2.39
CA ILE A 211 -7.42 -17.21 -1.55
C ILE A 211 -7.49 -16.73 -0.09
N LEU A 212 -7.41 -15.42 0.15
CA LEU A 212 -7.52 -14.84 1.49
C LEU A 212 -8.86 -15.19 2.15
N GLU A 213 -9.97 -15.07 1.41
CA GLU A 213 -11.30 -15.48 1.88
C GLU A 213 -11.34 -16.98 2.22
N GLU A 214 -10.80 -17.85 1.36
CA GLU A 214 -10.77 -19.29 1.59
C GLU A 214 -9.93 -19.69 2.82
N VAL A 215 -8.73 -19.14 2.97
CA VAL A 215 -7.86 -19.46 4.11
C VAL A 215 -8.40 -18.86 5.41
N GLN A 216 -9.21 -17.81 5.37
CA GLN A 216 -9.92 -17.36 6.57
C GLN A 216 -10.88 -18.44 7.10
N GLU A 217 -11.65 -19.07 6.22
CA GLU A 217 -12.63 -20.09 6.59
C GLU A 217 -11.97 -21.44 6.95
N ASP A 218 -10.91 -21.83 6.23
CA ASP A 218 -10.17 -23.06 6.48
C ASP A 218 -8.90 -22.79 7.30
N LYS A 219 -9.01 -23.00 8.62
CA LYS A 219 -7.91 -22.82 9.57
C LYS A 219 -6.74 -23.80 9.37
N THR A 220 -6.90 -24.86 8.58
CA THR A 220 -5.82 -25.79 8.26
C THR A 220 -4.90 -25.26 7.15
N ARG A 221 -5.35 -24.25 6.40
CA ARG A 221 -4.57 -23.60 5.36
C ARG A 221 -3.87 -22.36 5.91
N SER A 222 -2.81 -21.96 5.21
CA SER A 222 -2.04 -20.74 5.45
C SER A 222 -1.83 -20.02 4.12
N TYR A 223 -1.48 -18.74 4.18
CA TYR A 223 -1.11 -17.95 3.02
C TYR A 223 0.02 -16.99 3.39
N THR A 224 1.20 -17.23 2.84
CA THR A 224 2.39 -16.38 3.04
C THR A 224 3.13 -16.10 1.74
N ASP A 225 2.58 -16.56 0.61
CA ASP A 225 3.21 -16.57 -0.72
C ASP A 225 3.61 -15.18 -1.22
N CYS A 226 2.98 -14.11 -0.69
CA CYS A 226 3.36 -12.73 -1.01
C CYS A 226 4.80 -12.39 -0.58
N VAL A 227 5.36 -13.07 0.42
CA VAL A 227 6.76 -12.89 0.86
C VAL A 227 7.71 -13.28 -0.27
N ASP A 228 7.63 -14.53 -0.74
CA ASP A 228 8.48 -15.04 -1.82
C ASP A 228 8.25 -14.28 -3.13
N TRP A 229 6.98 -13.91 -3.41
CA TRP A 229 6.63 -13.15 -4.60
C TRP A 229 7.30 -11.78 -4.61
N SER A 230 7.23 -11.05 -3.49
CA SER A 230 7.82 -9.70 -3.35
C SER A 230 9.34 -9.74 -3.45
N ILE A 231 9.99 -10.69 -2.76
CA ILE A 231 11.45 -10.86 -2.83
C ILE A 231 11.88 -11.12 -4.28
N LYS A 232 11.19 -12.04 -4.96
CA LYS A 232 11.49 -12.35 -6.36
C LYS A 232 11.32 -11.15 -7.28
N TYR A 233 10.28 -10.33 -7.07
CA TYR A 233 10.10 -9.10 -7.84
C TYR A 233 11.26 -8.14 -7.65
N LEU A 234 11.68 -7.88 -6.41
CA LEU A 234 12.82 -7.02 -6.13
C LEU A 234 14.11 -7.56 -6.74
N ASP A 235 14.33 -8.88 -6.72
CA ASP A 235 15.50 -9.51 -7.34
C ASP A 235 15.53 -9.31 -8.86
N VAL A 236 14.39 -9.52 -9.52
CA VAL A 236 14.28 -9.24 -10.96
C VAL A 236 14.46 -7.75 -11.24
N TYR A 237 13.82 -6.88 -10.47
CA TYR A 237 13.98 -5.44 -10.64
C TYR A 237 15.45 -5.01 -10.50
N ASP A 238 16.17 -5.51 -9.50
CA ASP A 238 17.59 -5.19 -9.32
C ASP A 238 18.46 -5.75 -10.45
N GLU A 239 18.17 -6.94 -10.97
CA GLU A 239 18.85 -7.48 -12.17
C GLU A 239 18.61 -6.57 -13.38
N VAL A 240 17.36 -6.17 -13.63
CA VAL A 240 17.00 -5.29 -14.75
C VAL A 240 17.61 -3.90 -14.57
N TYR A 241 17.55 -3.33 -13.37
CA TYR A 241 18.17 -2.06 -13.02
C TYR A 241 19.67 -2.08 -13.30
N GLN A 242 20.37 -3.17 -13.00
CA GLN A 242 21.81 -3.30 -13.26
C GLN A 242 22.12 -3.44 -14.76
N THR A 243 21.32 -4.22 -15.50
CA THR A 243 21.66 -4.67 -16.85
C THR A 243 21.13 -3.78 -17.97
N ALA A 244 19.96 -3.16 -17.81
CA ALA A 244 19.35 -2.32 -18.84
C ALA A 244 20.21 -1.08 -19.15
N LYS A 245 20.31 -0.74 -20.45
CA LYS A 245 21.15 0.37 -20.94
C LYS A 245 20.34 1.57 -21.44
N ASN A 246 19.04 1.40 -21.62
CA ASN A 246 18.12 2.43 -22.11
C ASN A 246 16.69 2.11 -21.68
N GLY A 247 15.80 3.09 -21.83
CA GLY A 247 14.37 2.96 -21.47
C GLY A 247 13.66 1.77 -22.14
N PRO A 248 13.75 1.58 -23.47
CA PRO A 248 13.12 0.45 -24.15
C PRO A 248 13.58 -0.92 -23.64
N GLU A 249 14.89 -1.11 -23.42
CA GLU A 249 15.45 -2.36 -22.89
C GLU A 249 14.96 -2.63 -21.46
N PHE A 250 14.89 -1.59 -20.61
CA PHE A 250 14.32 -1.71 -19.26
C PHE A 250 12.88 -2.22 -19.31
N LEU A 251 12.04 -1.63 -20.16
CA LEU A 251 10.64 -2.03 -20.33
C LEU A 251 10.51 -3.45 -20.88
N GLU A 252 11.32 -3.83 -21.87
CA GLU A 252 11.34 -5.18 -22.43
C GLU A 252 11.67 -6.22 -21.36
N LEU A 253 12.72 -5.97 -20.57
CA LEU A 253 13.19 -6.88 -19.54
C LEU A 253 12.17 -7.02 -18.40
N MET A 254 11.58 -5.93 -17.91
CA MET A 254 10.51 -6.01 -16.90
C MET A 254 9.29 -6.76 -17.44
N ASN A 255 8.87 -6.48 -18.67
CA ASN A 255 7.71 -7.12 -19.28
C ASN A 255 7.92 -8.61 -19.57
N LYS A 256 9.17 -9.05 -19.80
CA LYS A 256 9.49 -10.47 -19.95
C LYS A 256 9.08 -11.29 -18.73
N TYR A 257 9.22 -10.74 -17.53
CA TYR A 257 8.85 -11.43 -16.29
C TYR A 257 7.43 -11.06 -15.83
N TYR A 258 7.05 -9.79 -15.92
CA TYR A 258 5.86 -9.24 -15.28
C TYR A 258 4.87 -8.57 -16.23
N GLY A 259 4.99 -8.74 -17.56
CA GLY A 259 4.06 -8.10 -18.51
C GLY A 259 2.60 -8.58 -18.40
N HIS A 260 2.35 -9.68 -17.69
CA HIS A 260 1.02 -10.17 -17.37
C HIS A 260 0.40 -9.42 -16.17
N VAL A 261 1.22 -8.87 -15.27
CA VAL A 261 0.78 -8.06 -14.14
C VAL A 261 0.15 -6.76 -14.67
N LYS A 262 -0.92 -6.32 -14.01
CA LYS A 262 -1.69 -5.14 -14.43
C LYS A 262 -1.73 -4.08 -13.36
N ALA A 263 -1.95 -4.46 -12.11
CA ALA A 263 -1.89 -3.54 -10.99
C ALA A 263 -0.55 -2.79 -11.00
N GLU A 264 -0.63 -1.45 -10.97
CA GLU A 264 0.50 -0.52 -11.05
C GLU A 264 1.42 -0.67 -12.28
N ASP A 265 0.91 -1.18 -13.41
CA ASP A 265 1.71 -1.31 -14.64
C ASP A 265 2.36 0.00 -15.13
N PHE A 266 1.73 1.14 -14.85
CA PHE A 266 2.31 2.45 -15.12
C PHE A 266 3.55 2.79 -14.29
N ALA A 267 3.74 2.17 -13.12
CA ALA A 267 4.94 2.40 -12.30
C ALA A 267 6.20 1.97 -13.07
N VAL A 268 6.12 0.91 -13.87
CA VAL A 268 7.20 0.45 -14.75
C VAL A 268 7.55 1.51 -15.80
N HIS A 269 6.55 2.20 -16.34
CA HIS A 269 6.75 3.32 -17.26
C HIS A 269 7.46 4.50 -16.58
N TRP A 270 7.05 4.85 -15.36
CA TRP A 270 7.68 5.94 -14.60
C TRP A 270 9.10 5.61 -14.17
N LEU A 271 9.38 4.37 -13.76
CA LEU A 271 10.74 3.88 -13.50
C LEU A 271 11.63 4.01 -14.74
N ALA A 272 11.15 3.58 -15.91
CA ALA A 272 11.90 3.72 -17.15
C ALA A 272 12.24 5.18 -17.47
N ARG A 273 11.30 6.12 -17.24
CA ARG A 273 11.53 7.56 -17.45
C ARG A 273 12.50 8.18 -16.45
N LEU A 274 12.43 7.79 -15.18
CA LEU A 274 13.32 8.29 -14.13
C LEU A 274 14.76 7.80 -14.34
N LEU A 275 14.91 6.52 -14.68
CA LEU A 275 16.21 5.91 -14.91
C LEU A 275 16.82 6.32 -16.25
N PHE A 276 15.99 6.46 -17.28
CA PHE A 276 16.43 6.73 -18.65
C PHE A 276 15.66 7.91 -19.28
N PRO A 277 15.87 9.16 -18.81
CA PRO A 277 15.13 10.33 -19.28
C PRO A 277 15.36 10.76 -20.74
N ARG A 278 16.48 10.39 -21.36
CA ARG A 278 16.87 10.73 -22.74
C ARG A 278 16.47 9.67 -23.76
N THR A 279 16.41 8.40 -23.36
CA THR A 279 16.14 7.27 -24.26
C THR A 279 14.76 6.66 -24.09
N CYS A 280 14.00 7.08 -23.07
CA CYS A 280 12.62 6.63 -22.90
C CYS A 280 11.70 7.14 -24.04
N PRO A 281 10.94 6.26 -24.73
CA PRO A 281 10.08 6.66 -25.83
C PRO A 281 8.92 7.59 -25.44
N ASP A 282 8.43 8.37 -26.40
CA ASP A 282 7.30 9.29 -26.20
C ASP A 282 5.98 8.58 -25.86
N TRP A 283 5.79 7.33 -26.29
CA TRP A 283 4.57 6.55 -26.01
C TRP A 283 4.48 6.06 -24.55
N VAL A 284 5.59 6.07 -23.80
CA VAL A 284 5.61 5.66 -22.39
C VAL A 284 4.81 6.66 -21.56
N THR A 285 4.09 6.21 -20.52
CA THR A 285 3.29 7.11 -19.68
C THR A 285 4.15 8.27 -19.14
N PRO A 286 3.77 9.54 -19.35
CA PRO A 286 4.53 10.69 -18.85
C PRO A 286 4.56 10.71 -17.32
N LEU A 287 5.62 11.24 -16.73
CA LEU A 287 5.68 11.49 -15.30
C LEU A 287 4.60 12.52 -14.90
N PRO A 288 4.04 12.40 -13.68
CA PRO A 288 3.05 13.35 -13.18
C PRO A 288 3.64 14.72 -12.83
N GLY A 289 4.97 14.86 -12.86
CA GLY A 289 5.67 16.12 -12.67
C GLY A 289 7.16 16.01 -13.01
N GLU A 290 7.93 17.01 -12.57
CA GLU A 290 9.36 17.09 -12.87
C GLU A 290 10.19 16.16 -11.95
N PRO A 291 11.16 15.38 -12.48
CA PRO A 291 12.09 14.61 -11.67
C PRO A 291 12.78 15.46 -10.59
N GLY A 292 12.89 14.92 -9.38
CA GLY A 292 13.45 15.63 -8.22
C GLY A 292 12.49 16.61 -7.55
N LYS A 293 11.26 16.78 -8.06
CA LYS A 293 10.16 17.50 -7.40
C LYS A 293 8.95 16.62 -7.08
N ILE A 294 8.99 15.37 -7.51
CA ILE A 294 7.94 14.37 -7.33
C ILE A 294 8.49 13.17 -6.56
N PHE A 295 7.61 12.40 -5.93
CA PHE A 295 7.98 11.21 -5.15
C PHE A 295 8.99 11.52 -4.03
N LEU A 296 8.81 12.69 -3.40
CA LEU A 296 9.66 13.09 -2.29
C LEU A 296 9.26 12.34 -1.02
N ASN A 297 10.27 11.95 -0.25
CA ASN A 297 10.11 11.36 1.06
C ASN A 297 9.61 12.39 2.10
N PRO A 298 9.19 11.96 3.30
CA PRO A 298 8.69 12.84 4.35
C PRO A 298 9.69 13.85 4.97
N ASP A 299 10.89 13.97 4.41
CA ASP A 299 11.86 15.02 4.75
C ASP A 299 12.23 15.89 3.51
N GLY A 300 11.54 15.71 2.38
CA GLY A 300 11.70 16.48 1.14
C GLY A 300 12.82 16.00 0.22
N GLY A 301 13.45 14.86 0.51
CA GLY A 301 14.46 14.21 -0.32
C GLY A 301 13.85 13.25 -1.35
N PHE A 302 14.63 12.82 -2.34
CA PHE A 302 14.25 11.74 -3.25
C PHE A 302 15.11 10.51 -2.95
N ASP A 303 14.46 9.41 -2.57
CA ASP A 303 15.15 8.18 -2.17
C ASP A 303 15.35 7.17 -3.31
N GLY A 304 14.77 7.45 -4.48
CA GLY A 304 14.88 6.58 -5.64
C GLY A 304 16.28 6.51 -6.24
N ASP A 305 16.48 5.55 -7.14
CA ASP A 305 17.73 5.42 -7.88
C ASP A 305 18.02 6.67 -8.74
N PRO A 306 19.31 7.07 -8.85
CA PRO A 306 19.69 8.17 -9.73
C PRO A 306 19.51 7.77 -11.22
N PRO A 307 19.31 8.74 -12.12
CA PRO A 307 19.30 8.49 -13.55
C PRO A 307 20.57 7.77 -14.02
N LYS A 308 20.42 6.82 -14.95
CA LYS A 308 21.52 6.04 -15.55
C LYS A 308 22.09 6.69 -16.82
N GLU A 309 21.53 7.82 -17.27
CA GLU A 309 21.98 8.61 -18.42
C GLU A 309 21.88 10.13 -18.20
#